data_AF-A0A946HXM5-F1
#
_entry.id   AF-A0A946HXM5-F1
#
_cell.length_a   1.000
_cell.length_b   1.000
_cell.length_c   1.000
_cell.angle_alpha   90.00
_cell.angle_beta   90.00
_cell.angle_gamma   90.00
#
_symmetry.space_group_name_H-M   'P 1'
#
loop_
_entity.id
_entity.type
_entity.pdbx_description
1 polymer ?
#
loop_
_entity_poly.entity_id
_entity_poly.type
_entity_poly.pdbx_seq_one_letter_code
_entity_poly.pdbx_strand_id
1 'polypeptide(L)'
;MNLFDTLLNPDRDEFPNRTVVYNAANLLDVGEFQFLQLAFVHWHGRDMRQDEIDAIFNSFMVHSEVPGWALLYARDICQLDRVGELDSADPAYHRFDVAGTAKARVNPRAGFIAAMVFLVGTLGGALAIAAQTAECAGEFPPCLSSSEITGPIAK
;
A
#
# COMPACT_ATOMS: atom_id res chain seq x y z
N MET A 1 6.58 12.03 28.62
CA MET A 1 5.18 12.24 29.04
C MET A 1 4.80 11.19 30.09
N ASN A 2 3.75 11.40 30.89
CA ASN A 2 3.25 10.42 31.86
C ASN A 2 2.33 9.40 31.17
N LEU A 3 2.42 8.12 31.54
CA LEU A 3 1.61 7.01 31.00
C LEU A 3 0.09 7.31 30.98
N PHE A 4 -0.41 8.01 31.99
CA PHE A 4 -1.82 8.41 32.08
C PHE A 4 -2.26 9.37 30.98
N ASP A 5 -1.38 10.27 30.53
CA ASP A 5 -1.70 11.24 29.47
C ASP A 5 -1.79 10.53 28.10
N THR A 6 -0.93 9.52 27.87
CA THR A 6 -0.98 8.64 26.69
C THR A 6 -2.23 7.77 26.66
N LEU A 7 -2.69 7.26 27.81
CA LEU A 7 -3.91 6.44 27.87
C LEU A 7 -5.19 7.26 27.69
N LEU A 8 -5.22 8.52 28.15
CA LEU A 8 -6.37 9.40 27.95
C LEU A 8 -6.44 9.97 26.53
N ASN A 9 -5.30 10.21 25.90
CA ASN A 9 -5.22 10.77 24.55
C ASN A 9 -4.33 9.88 23.67
N PRO A 10 -4.77 8.64 23.34
CA PRO A 10 -3.96 7.71 22.55
C PRO A 10 -3.67 8.22 21.14
N ASP A 11 -4.53 9.10 20.61
CA ASP A 11 -4.41 9.69 19.27
C ASP A 11 -3.51 10.93 19.22
N ARG A 12 -2.92 11.33 20.35
CA ARG A 12 -2.10 12.54 20.43
C ARG A 12 -0.69 12.22 19.97
N ASP A 13 -0.35 12.71 18.78
CA ASP A 13 0.99 12.55 18.21
C ASP A 13 2.08 13.07 19.15
N GLU A 14 3.07 12.21 19.39
CA GLU A 14 4.21 12.49 20.27
C GLU A 14 5.15 13.56 19.65
N PHE A 15 5.11 13.74 18.33
CA PHE A 15 5.96 14.67 17.56
C PHE A 15 5.15 15.47 16.52
N PRO A 16 4.42 16.53 16.91
CA PRO A 16 3.48 17.23 16.04
C PRO A 16 4.12 17.82 14.77
N ASN A 17 5.36 18.31 14.85
CA ASN A 17 6.06 18.84 13.68
C ASN A 17 6.44 17.74 12.69
N ARG A 18 6.79 16.55 13.19
CA ARG A 18 7.13 15.41 12.35
C ARG A 18 5.89 14.87 11.64
N THR A 19 4.74 14.83 12.32
CA THR A 19 3.47 14.47 11.68
C THR A 19 3.16 15.36 10.47
N VAL A 20 3.40 16.67 10.57
CA VAL A 20 3.16 17.59 9.45
C VAL A 20 4.03 17.25 8.24
N VAL A 21 5.31 16.93 8.46
CA VAL A 21 6.23 16.50 7.40
C VAL A 21 5.79 15.16 6.80
N TYR A 22 5.43 14.19 7.63
CA TYR A 22 4.94 12.88 7.18
C TYR A 22 3.68 13.02 6.32
N ASN A 23 2.72 13.84 6.76
CA ASN A 23 1.49 14.09 6.00
C ASN A 23 1.79 14.75 4.65
N ALA A 24 2.69 15.73 4.62
CA ALA A 24 3.09 16.38 3.37
C ALA A 24 3.81 15.42 2.41
N ALA A 25 4.68 14.53 2.92
CA ALA A 25 5.32 13.48 2.12
C ALA A 25 4.29 12.53 1.49
N ASN A 26 3.28 12.11 2.27
CA ASN A 26 2.20 11.25 1.77
C ASN A 26 1.33 11.93 0.70
N LEU A 27 1.04 13.23 0.86
CA LEU A 27 0.31 13.99 -0.16
C LEU A 27 1.03 14.02 -1.50
N LEU A 28 2.37 13.99 -1.48
CA LEU A 28 3.21 13.94 -2.68
C LEU A 28 3.50 12.52 -3.19
N ASP A 29 3.07 11.46 -2.50
CA ASP A 29 3.45 10.05 -2.76
C ASP A 29 4.98 9.83 -2.81
N VAL A 30 5.74 10.57 -1.96
CA VAL A 30 7.20 10.44 -1.83
C VAL A 30 7.59 9.99 -0.42
N GLY A 31 8.79 9.40 -0.28
CA GLY A 31 9.31 9.03 1.03
C GLY A 31 9.67 10.26 1.89
N GLU A 32 9.62 10.14 3.22
CA GLU A 32 9.96 11.23 4.16
C GLU A 32 11.37 11.82 3.88
N PHE A 33 12.31 10.97 3.50
CA PHE A 33 13.67 11.40 3.20
C PHE A 33 13.79 12.14 1.86
N GLN A 34 13.08 11.68 0.83
CA GLN A 34 12.98 12.42 -0.43
C GLN A 34 12.30 13.76 -0.22
N PHE A 35 11.27 13.82 0.63
CA PHE A 35 10.61 15.06 1.02
C PHE A 35 11.61 16.06 1.65
N LEU A 36 12.46 15.61 2.57
CA LEU A 36 13.52 16.46 3.14
C LEU A 36 14.49 16.96 2.06
N GLN A 37 14.81 16.15 1.05
CA GLN A 37 15.62 16.58 -0.10
C GLN A 37 14.93 17.64 -0.93
N LEU A 38 13.63 17.49 -1.22
CA LEU A 38 12.84 18.49 -1.93
C LEU A 38 12.79 19.81 -1.17
N ALA A 39 12.48 19.76 0.12
CA ALA A 39 12.40 20.93 0.97
C ALA A 39 13.76 21.66 1.10
N PHE A 40 14.86 20.91 1.16
CA PHE A 40 16.20 21.50 1.17
C PHE A 40 16.50 22.21 -0.14
N VAL A 41 16.24 21.57 -1.29
CA VAL A 41 16.42 22.20 -2.61
C VAL A 41 15.57 23.46 -2.74
N HIS A 42 14.31 23.40 -2.31
CA HIS A 42 13.39 24.53 -2.36
C HIS A 42 13.93 25.74 -1.57
N TRP A 43 14.49 25.50 -0.38
CA TRP A 43 14.99 26.55 0.49
C TRP A 43 16.39 27.05 0.12
N HIS A 44 17.30 26.14 -0.23
CA HIS A 44 18.71 26.44 -0.46
C HIS A 44 19.08 26.63 -1.93
N GLY A 45 18.21 26.26 -2.86
CA GLY A 45 18.44 26.38 -4.31
C GLY A 45 19.51 25.44 -4.86
N ARG A 46 19.91 24.40 -4.11
CA ARG A 46 20.92 23.41 -4.52
C ARG A 46 20.62 22.04 -3.90
N ASP A 47 21.22 21.00 -4.48
CA ASP A 47 21.14 19.66 -3.93
C ASP A 47 22.02 19.52 -2.66
N MET A 48 21.60 18.63 -1.76
CA MET A 48 22.36 18.32 -0.55
C MET A 48 23.65 17.57 -0.88
N ARG A 49 24.72 17.90 -0.17
CA ARG A 49 25.95 17.09 -0.13
C ARG A 49 25.77 15.90 0.82
N GLN A 50 26.56 14.85 0.63
CA GLN A 50 26.45 13.61 1.43
C GLN A 50 26.56 13.85 2.95
N ASP A 51 27.44 14.74 3.37
CA ASP A 51 27.61 15.13 4.78
C ASP A 51 26.36 15.81 5.36
N GLU A 52 25.65 16.60 4.57
CA GLU A 52 24.40 17.26 4.98
C GLU A 52 23.24 16.26 5.06
N ILE A 53 23.21 15.31 4.13
CA ILE A 53 22.25 14.22 4.12
C ILE A 53 22.36 13.40 5.42
N ASP A 54 23.57 12.99 5.78
CA ASP A 54 23.83 12.18 6.98
C ASP A 54 23.45 12.95 8.27
N ALA A 55 23.75 14.25 8.31
CA ALA A 55 23.41 15.11 9.44
C ALA A 55 21.90 15.28 9.61
N ILE A 56 21.18 15.56 8.51
CA ILE A 56 19.72 15.71 8.52
C ILE A 56 19.04 14.39 8.85
N PHE A 57 19.54 13.26 8.31
CA PHE A 57 19.03 11.94 8.65
C PHE A 57 19.14 11.68 10.16
N ASN A 58 20.30 11.95 10.75
CA ASN A 58 20.50 11.76 12.18
C ASN A 58 19.58 12.66 13.03
N SER A 59 19.42 13.93 12.67
CA SER A 59 18.52 14.85 13.38
C SER A 59 17.05 14.41 13.25
N PHE A 60 16.60 14.10 12.04
CA PHE A 60 15.19 13.77 11.78
C PHE A 60 14.79 12.37 12.27
N MET A 61 15.57 11.34 11.94
CA MET A 61 15.20 9.95 12.25
C MET A 61 15.56 9.53 13.67
N VAL A 62 16.68 10.02 14.23
CA VAL A 62 17.15 9.61 15.57
C VAL A 62 16.64 10.56 16.64
N HIS A 63 16.66 11.87 16.39
CA HIS A 63 16.30 12.88 17.39
C HIS A 63 14.88 13.42 17.21
N SER A 64 14.15 13.00 16.17
CA SER A 64 12.80 13.50 15.84
C SER A 64 12.75 15.03 15.67
N GLU A 65 13.88 15.63 15.31
CA GLU A 65 14.02 17.05 15.10
C GLU A 65 13.74 17.40 13.64
N VAL A 66 12.78 18.30 13.42
CA VAL A 66 12.41 18.75 12.08
C VAL A 66 13.06 20.11 11.81
N PRO A 67 13.90 20.23 10.77
CA PRO A 67 14.44 21.52 10.38
C PRO A 67 13.33 22.53 10.03
N GLY A 68 13.53 23.80 10.40
CA GLY A 68 12.50 24.84 10.20
C GLY A 68 12.07 25.01 8.74
N TRP A 69 13.01 24.90 7.79
CA TRP A 69 12.72 24.95 6.36
C TRP A 69 11.86 23.77 5.89
N ALA A 70 12.08 22.57 6.43
CA ALA A 70 11.28 21.39 6.12
C ALA A 70 9.85 21.53 6.63
N LEU A 71 9.69 22.10 7.83
CA LEU A 71 8.38 22.34 8.42
C LEU A 71 7.58 23.39 7.65
N LEU A 72 8.22 24.48 7.21
CA LEU A 72 7.57 25.49 6.38
C LEU A 72 7.12 24.91 5.04
N TYR A 73 8.02 24.21 4.36
CA TYR A 73 7.68 23.53 3.11
C TYR A 73 6.52 22.54 3.26
N ALA A 74 6.49 21.76 4.35
CA ALA A 74 5.38 20.84 4.64
C ALA A 74 4.05 21.56 4.85
N ARG A 75 4.06 22.73 5.51
CA ARG A 75 2.86 23.55 5.67
C ARG A 75 2.37 24.09 4.34
N ASP A 76 3.28 24.50 3.45
CA ASP A 76 2.93 25.00 2.12
C ASP A 76 2.29 23.89 1.27
N ILE A 77 2.84 22.67 1.29
CA ILE A 77 2.23 21.51 0.60
C ILE A 77 0.84 21.20 1.16
N CYS A 78 0.68 21.13 2.49
CA CYS A 78 -0.63 20.92 3.12
C CYS A 78 -1.62 22.05 2.81
N GLN A 79 -1.14 23.27 2.57
CA GLN A 79 -1.98 24.39 2.16
C GLN A 79 -2.41 24.25 0.69
N LEU A 80 -1.49 23.89 -0.21
CA LEU A 80 -1.79 23.63 -1.63
C LEU A 80 -2.85 22.53 -1.79
N ASP A 81 -2.74 21.45 -1.02
CA ASP A 81 -3.74 20.38 -1.00
C ASP A 81 -5.11 20.89 -0.56
N ARG A 82 -5.14 21.67 0.54
CA ARG A 82 -6.37 22.23 1.08
C ARG A 82 -7.10 23.15 0.10
N VAL A 83 -6.38 23.90 -0.72
CA VAL A 83 -6.97 24.76 -1.76
C VAL A 83 -7.20 24.04 -3.09
N GLY A 84 -6.84 22.76 -3.20
CA GLY A 84 -7.01 21.94 -4.39
C GLY A 84 -6.04 22.27 -5.54
N GLU A 85 -4.92 22.95 -5.24
CA GLU A 85 -3.90 23.34 -6.21
C GLU A 85 -2.69 22.40 -6.22
N LEU A 86 -2.67 21.40 -5.33
CA LEU A 86 -1.58 20.42 -5.28
C LEU A 86 -1.67 19.42 -6.43
N ASP A 87 -0.70 19.48 -7.35
CA ASP A 87 -0.45 18.41 -8.32
C ASP A 87 0.63 17.46 -7.78
N SER A 88 0.21 16.41 -7.09
CA SER A 88 1.13 15.41 -6.54
C SER A 88 1.88 14.62 -7.61
N ALA A 89 1.44 14.65 -8.87
CA ALA A 89 2.10 13.97 -9.98
C ALA A 89 3.17 14.83 -10.67
N ASP A 90 3.41 16.07 -10.20
CA ASP A 90 4.41 16.96 -10.78
C ASP A 90 5.81 16.29 -10.73
N PRO A 91 6.49 16.12 -11.88
CA PRO A 91 7.84 15.55 -11.94
C PRO A 91 8.86 16.27 -11.05
N ALA A 92 8.64 17.53 -10.68
CA ALA A 92 9.49 18.28 -9.77
C ALA A 92 9.55 17.64 -8.37
N TYR A 93 8.45 17.05 -7.89
CA TYR A 93 8.41 16.33 -6.62
C TYR A 93 9.08 14.95 -6.72
N HIS A 94 9.06 14.33 -7.91
CA HIS A 94 9.57 12.98 -8.15
C HIS A 94 11.01 12.95 -8.68
N ARG A 95 11.73 14.08 -8.64
CA ARG A 95 13.11 14.17 -9.16
C ARG A 95 14.13 13.26 -8.47
N PHE A 96 13.81 12.79 -7.26
CA PHE A 96 14.65 11.88 -6.46
C PHE A 96 14.13 10.44 -6.47
N ASP A 97 13.13 10.15 -7.29
CA ASP A 97 12.68 8.78 -7.49
C ASP A 97 13.75 7.99 -8.23
N VAL A 98 14.02 6.79 -7.70
CA VAL A 98 14.86 5.84 -8.42
C VAL A 98 14.07 5.42 -9.66
N ALA A 99 14.66 5.56 -10.84
CA ALA A 99 14.04 5.41 -12.17
C ALA A 99 13.40 4.03 -12.50
N GLY A 100 13.16 3.17 -11.51
CA GLY A 100 12.57 1.85 -11.63
C GLY A 100 11.15 1.67 -11.04
N THR A 101 10.58 2.66 -10.36
CA THR A 101 9.24 2.55 -9.73
C THR A 101 8.19 3.39 -10.41
N ALA A 102 8.17 3.41 -11.76
CA ALA A 102 6.92 3.69 -12.44
C ALA A 102 5.93 2.61 -12.00
N LYS A 103 5.13 2.86 -10.95
CA LYS A 103 4.00 2.02 -10.58
C LYS A 103 3.21 1.87 -11.87
N ALA A 104 3.26 0.70 -12.50
CA ALA A 104 2.44 0.42 -13.65
C ALA A 104 1.02 0.78 -13.20
N ARG A 105 0.40 1.77 -13.85
CA ARG A 105 -0.97 2.18 -13.53
C ARG A 105 -1.86 1.01 -13.91
N VAL A 106 -1.98 0.04 -13.01
CA VAL A 106 -2.88 -1.09 -13.20
C VAL A 106 -4.26 -0.49 -13.13
N ASN A 107 -4.96 -0.50 -14.26
CA ASN A 107 -6.31 0.03 -14.35
C ASN A 107 -7.16 -0.66 -13.26
N PRO A 108 -7.76 0.08 -12.31
CA PRO A 108 -8.49 -0.51 -11.19
C PRO A 108 -9.66 -1.38 -11.66
N ARG A 109 -10.24 -1.07 -12.83
CA ARG A 109 -11.28 -1.88 -13.48
C ARG A 109 -10.73 -3.22 -13.99
N ALA A 110 -9.51 -3.23 -14.51
CA ALA A 110 -8.87 -4.45 -15.00
C ALA A 110 -8.53 -5.41 -13.84
N GLY A 111 -8.05 -4.87 -12.71
CA GLY A 111 -7.81 -5.67 -11.49
C GLY A 111 -9.10 -6.29 -10.94
N PHE A 112 -10.19 -5.51 -10.88
CA PHE A 112 -11.50 -6.00 -10.44
C PHE A 112 -12.05 -7.10 -11.35
N ILE A 113 -11.97 -6.92 -12.68
CA ILE A 113 -12.43 -7.92 -13.65
C ILE A 113 -11.62 -9.22 -13.53
N ALA A 114 -10.29 -9.14 -13.38
CA ALA A 114 -9.44 -10.31 -13.21
C ALA A 114 -9.80 -11.11 -11.94
N ALA A 115 -10.07 -10.42 -10.83
CA ALA A 115 -10.51 -11.05 -9.59
C ALA A 115 -11.87 -11.74 -9.73
N MET A 116 -12.83 -11.10 -10.41
CA MET A 116 -14.14 -11.69 -10.71
C MET A 116 -14.04 -12.94 -11.58
N VAL A 117 -13.23 -12.91 -12.64
CA VAL A 117 -13.02 -14.08 -13.53
C VAL A 117 -12.40 -15.23 -12.76
N PHE A 118 -11.42 -14.96 -11.91
CA PHE A 118 -10.79 -15.99 -11.06
C PHE A 118 -11.78 -16.62 -10.08
N LEU A 119 -12.60 -15.80 -9.42
CA LEU A 119 -13.60 -16.28 -8.46
C LEU A 119 -14.69 -17.11 -9.13
N VAL A 120 -15.21 -16.65 -10.27
CA VAL A 120 -16.23 -17.40 -11.03
C VAL A 120 -15.66 -18.68 -11.62
N GLY A 121 -14.42 -18.64 -12.14
CA GLY A 121 -13.74 -19.82 -12.68
C GLY A 121 -13.50 -20.89 -11.62
N THR A 122 -13.07 -20.50 -10.41
CA THR A 122 -12.83 -21.45 -9.31
C THR A 122 -14.12 -22.04 -8.76
N LEU A 123 -15.15 -21.22 -8.49
CA LEU A 123 -16.45 -21.73 -8.04
C LEU A 123 -17.11 -22.61 -9.11
N GLY A 124 -17.17 -22.13 -10.35
CA GLY A 124 -17.79 -22.85 -11.47
C GLY A 124 -17.08 -24.16 -11.79
N GLY A 125 -15.74 -24.14 -11.77
CA GLY A 125 -14.93 -25.35 -11.96
C GLY A 125 -15.15 -26.38 -10.85
N ALA A 126 -15.16 -25.95 -9.59
CA ALA A 126 -15.43 -26.85 -8.46
C ALA A 126 -16.82 -27.48 -8.54
N LEU A 127 -17.84 -26.70 -8.90
CA LEU A 127 -19.22 -27.18 -9.03
C LEU A 127 -19.38 -28.17 -10.19
N ALA A 128 -18.71 -27.93 -11.32
CA ALA A 128 -18.73 -28.82 -12.49
C ALA A 128 -18.02 -30.17 -12.22
N ILE A 129 -16.95 -30.16 -11.43
CA ILE A 129 -16.30 -31.40 -10.98
C ILE A 129 -17.22 -32.16 -10.02
N ALA A 130 -17.84 -31.47 -9.06
CA ALA A 130 -18.77 -32.08 -8.11
C ALA A 130 -20.01 -32.71 -8.79
N ALA A 131 -20.55 -32.06 -9.81
CA ALA A 131 -21.70 -32.58 -10.56
C ALA A 131 -21.41 -33.88 -11.31
N GLN A 132 -20.17 -34.08 -11.78
CA GLN A 132 -19.76 -35.32 -12.44
C GLN A 132 -19.52 -36.47 -11.46
N THR A 133 -19.27 -36.17 -10.18
CA THR A 133 -19.09 -37.18 -9.13
C THR A 133 -20.41 -37.66 -8.49
N ALA A 134 -21.56 -37.23 -8.99
CA ALA A 134 -22.86 -37.41 -8.34
C ALA A 134 -23.60 -38.74 -8.66
N GLU A 135 -23.00 -39.69 -9.38
CA GLU A 135 -23.61 -41.02 -9.66
C GLU A 135 -23.05 -42.14 -8.77
N CYS A 136 -22.55 -41.83 -7.58
CA CYS A 136 -22.04 -42.82 -6.63
C CYS A 136 -23.17 -43.39 -5.76
N ALA A 137 -23.49 -44.67 -5.93
CA ALA A 137 -24.54 -45.36 -5.18
C ALA A 137 -24.09 -45.91 -3.80
N GLY A 138 -22.88 -45.57 -3.32
CA GLY A 138 -22.30 -46.14 -2.09
C GLY A 138 -21.52 -45.13 -1.25
N GLU A 139 -21.65 -45.26 0.08
CA GLU A 139 -21.10 -44.35 1.11
C GLU A 139 -19.61 -44.58 1.42
N PHE A 140 -18.95 -45.61 0.86
CA PHE A 140 -17.54 -45.95 1.12
C PHE A 140 -16.71 -46.09 -0.16
N PRO A 141 -15.43 -45.61 -0.18
CA PRO A 141 -14.51 -45.88 -1.29
C PRO A 141 -14.04 -47.35 -1.29
N PRO A 142 -13.87 -48.01 -2.45
CA PRO A 142 -13.93 -47.51 -3.83
C PRO A 142 -15.37 -47.38 -4.40
N CYS A 143 -15.55 -46.47 -5.37
CA CYS A 143 -16.84 -46.19 -6.00
C CYS A 143 -17.31 -47.40 -6.82
N LEU A 144 -18.46 -47.99 -6.45
CA LEU A 144 -19.10 -49.09 -7.17
C LEU A 144 -20.28 -48.56 -7.99
N SER A 145 -20.38 -48.97 -9.25
CA SER A 145 -21.51 -48.67 -10.13
C SER A 145 -22.70 -49.58 -9.84
N SER A 146 -23.94 -49.12 -10.10
CA SER A 146 -25.15 -49.96 -9.89
C SER A 146 -25.15 -51.25 -10.72
N SER A 147 -24.44 -51.25 -11.85
CA SER A 147 -24.20 -52.43 -12.69
C SER A 147 -23.31 -53.49 -12.02
N GLU A 148 -22.37 -53.08 -11.16
CA GLU A 148 -21.50 -54.01 -10.42
C GLU A 148 -22.20 -54.59 -9.19
N ILE A 149 -23.14 -53.84 -8.59
CA ILE A 149 -23.92 -54.28 -7.42
C ILE A 149 -24.95 -55.36 -7.81
N THR A 150 -25.51 -55.29 -9.01
CA THR A 150 -26.63 -56.18 -9.39
C THR A 150 -26.16 -57.55 -9.91
N GLY A 151 -24.89 -57.68 -10.34
CA GLY A 151 -24.37 -58.92 -10.94
C GLY A 151 -25.11 -59.36 -12.21
N PRO A 152 -24.51 -60.21 -13.07
CA PRO A 152 -25.26 -60.78 -14.18
C PRO A 152 -26.33 -61.72 -13.62
N ILE A 153 -27.62 -61.40 -13.84
CA ILE A 153 -28.71 -62.35 -13.62
C ILE A 153 -28.46 -63.53 -14.55
N ALA A 154 -27.92 -64.63 -14.00
CA ALA A 154 -27.76 -65.89 -14.69
C ALA A 154 -29.14 -66.35 -15.18
N LYS A 155 -29.26 -66.49 -16.50
CA LYS A 155 -30.28 -67.34 -17.12
C LYS A 155 -29.87 -68.80 -17.02
#